data_AF-A0A839P8U1-F1
#
_entry.id   AF-A0A839P8U1-F1
#
_cell.length_a   1.000
_cell.length_b   1.000
_cell.length_c   1.000
_cell.angle_alpha   90.00
_cell.angle_beta   90.00
_cell.angle_gamma   90.00
#
_symmetry.space_group_name_H-M   'P 1'
#
loop_
_entity.id
_entity.type
_entity.pdbx_description
1 polymer ?
#
loop_
_entity_poly.entity_id
_entity_poly.type
_entity_poly.pdbx_seq_one_letter_code
_entity_poly.pdbx_strand_id
1 'polypeptide(L)' 'MAADILDDLGPLFLGSRLKRLADRFQADAARILRDEGLGIQPAQFPLLAAIDRYGPLTINDAAALGVS' A
#
# COMPACT_ATOMS: atom_id res chain seq x y z
N MET A 1 0.72 -26.89 -13.21
CA MET A 1 0.93 -25.55 -12.62
C MET A 1 1.88 -24.82 -13.56
N ALA A 2 1.50 -23.67 -14.12
CA ALA A 2 2.43 -22.90 -14.96
C ALA A 2 3.60 -22.44 -14.08
N ALA A 3 4.82 -22.45 -14.61
CA ALA A 3 5.99 -21.94 -13.89
C ALA A 3 5.78 -20.46 -13.54
N ASP A 4 6.19 -20.02 -12.34
CA ASP A 4 6.11 -18.61 -11.96
C ASP A 4 7.38 -17.91 -12.46
N ILE A 5 7.27 -17.26 -13.62
CA ILE A 5 8.38 -16.54 -14.24
C ILE A 5 9.01 -15.48 -13.32
N LEU A 6 8.24 -14.98 -12.34
CA LEU A 6 8.77 -14.03 -11.36
C LEU A 6 9.70 -14.71 -10.34
N ASP A 7 9.51 -16.00 -10.05
CA ASP A 7 10.38 -16.78 -9.16
C ASP A 7 11.59 -17.32 -9.93
N ASP A 8 11.37 -17.79 -11.16
CA ASP A 8 12.37 -18.44 -12.01
C ASP A 8 13.57 -17.54 -12.36
N LEU A 9 13.34 -16.24 -12.53
CA LEU A 9 14.34 -15.27 -12.95
C LEU A 9 14.92 -14.44 -11.78
N GLY A 10 14.65 -14.88 -10.55
CA GLY A 10 15.38 -14.48 -9.35
C GLY A 10 15.48 -12.96 -9.13
N PRO A 11 16.69 -12.39 -8.97
CA PRO A 11 16.87 -10.96 -8.70
C PRO A 11 16.33 -10.02 -9.79
N LEU A 12 16.25 -10.48 -11.05
CA LEU A 12 15.76 -9.64 -12.16
C LEU A 12 14.29 -9.24 -11.97
N PHE A 13 13.52 -10.03 -11.22
CA PHE A 13 12.10 -9.78 -10.93
C PHE A 13 11.84 -9.44 -9.46
N LEU A 14 12.88 -9.06 -8.70
CA LEU A 14 12.72 -8.66 -7.30
C LEU A 14 11.67 -7.55 -7.16
N GLY A 15 11.73 -6.51 -8.01
CA GLY A 15 10.76 -5.41 -7.99
C GLY A 15 9.31 -5.89 -8.21
N SER A 16 9.09 -6.77 -9.18
CA SER A 16 7.76 -7.34 -9.47
C SER A 16 7.24 -8.21 -8.31
N ARG A 17 8.12 -8.97 -7.66
CA ARG A 17 7.77 -9.78 -6.48
C ARG A 17 7.38 -8.89 -5.29
N LEU A 18 8.14 -7.81 -5.06
CA LEU A 18 7.82 -6.83 -4.04
C LEU A 18 6.49 -6.14 -4.34
N LYS A 19 6.20 -5.81 -5.60
CA LYS A 19 4.89 -5.27 -6.00
C LYS A 19 3.75 -6.24 -5.72
N ARG A 20 3.87 -7.53 -6.09
CA ARG A 20 2.88 -8.57 -5.74
C ARG A 20 2.68 -8.72 -4.24
N LEU A 21 3.74 -8.59 -3.45
CA LEU A 21 3.64 -8.64 -2.00
C LEU A 21 2.90 -7.40 -1.46
N ALA A 22 3.26 -6.21 -1.92
CA ALA A 22 2.60 -4.97 -1.54
C ALA A 22 1.11 -4.99 -1.89
N ASP A 23 0.75 -5.48 -3.08
CA ASP A 23 -0.64 -5.59 -3.52
C ASP A 23 -1.47 -6.52 -2.64
N ARG A 24 -0.88 -7.63 -2.19
CA ARG A 24 -1.52 -8.53 -1.22
C ARG A 24 -1.74 -7.84 0.13
N PHE A 25 -0.75 -7.13 0.65
CA PHE A 25 -0.90 -6.37 1.89
C PHE A 25 -1.97 -5.28 1.80
N GLN A 26 -2.04 -4.55 0.69
CA GLN A 26 -3.10 -3.56 0.45
C GLN A 26 -4.49 -4.22 0.38
N ALA A 27 -4.61 -5.37 -0.28
CA ALA A 27 -5.87 -6.11 -0.35
C ALA A 27 -6.35 -6.61 1.03
N ASP A 28 -5.45 -7.10 1.86
CA ASP A 28 -5.76 -7.50 3.23
C ASP A 28 -6.16 -6.31 4.11
N ALA A 29 -5.45 -5.18 4.01
CA ALA A 29 -5.82 -3.95 4.70
C ALA A 29 -7.21 -3.46 4.25
N ALA A 30 -7.52 -3.53 2.95
CA ALA A 30 -8.84 -3.15 2.44
C ALA A 30 -9.95 -4.04 3.02
N ARG A 31 -9.67 -5.33 3.23
CA ARG A 31 -10.62 -6.26 3.85
C ARG A 31 -10.89 -5.87 5.30
N ILE A 32 -9.85 -5.63 6.09
CA ILE A 32 -9.98 -5.19 7.48
C ILE A 32 -10.81 -3.89 7.58
N LEU A 33 -10.48 -2.88 6.78
CA LEU A 33 -11.20 -1.60 6.79
C LEU A 33 -12.68 -1.77 6.43
N ARG A 34 -13.01 -2.62 5.44
CA ARG A 34 -14.40 -2.93 5.10
C ARG A 34 -15.12 -3.69 6.21
N ASP A 35 -14.47 -4.65 6.86
CA ASP A 35 -15.04 -5.45 7.94
C ASP A 35 -15.37 -4.56 9.15
N GLU A 36 -14.58 -3.50 9.39
CA GLU A 36 -14.83 -2.45 10.38
C GLU A 36 -15.86 -1.38 9.91
N GLY A 37 -16.43 -1.53 8.72
CA GLY A 37 -17.39 -0.58 8.15
C GLY A 37 -16.79 0.76 7.73
N LEU A 38 -15.46 0.86 7.62
CA LEU A 38 -14.75 2.07 7.22
C LEU A 38 -14.70 2.16 5.68
N GLY A 39 -15.32 3.20 5.13
CA GLY A 39 -15.31 3.52 3.69
C GLY A 39 -14.00 4.13 3.18
N ILE A 40 -12.86 3.71 3.74
CA ILE A 40 -11.54 4.29 3.49
C ILE A 40 -10.73 3.33 2.62
N GLN A 41 -10.03 3.85 1.61
CA GLN A 41 -9.08 3.06 0.84
C GLN A 41 -7.75 2.94 1.60
N PRO A 42 -7.08 1.78 1.61
CA PRO A 42 -5.78 1.62 2.29
C PRO A 42 -4.73 2.65 1.91
N ALA A 43 -4.72 3.10 0.64
CA ALA A 43 -3.81 4.13 0.16
C ALA A 43 -4.02 5.51 0.83
N GLN A 44 -5.19 5.78 1.40
CA GLN A 44 -5.50 7.02 2.12
C GLN A 44 -5.02 6.97 3.57
N PHE A 45 -4.79 5.77 4.11
CA PHE A 45 -4.47 5.56 5.51
C PHE A 45 -3.18 6.27 5.97
N PRO A 46 -2.08 6.31 5.19
CA PRO A 46 -0.88 7.06 5.58
C PRO A 46 -1.14 8.55 5.78
N LEU A 47 -1.96 9.17 4.92
CA LEU A 47 -2.32 10.58 5.06
C LEU A 47 -3.12 10.82 6.34
N LEU A 48 -4.12 9.97 6.61
CA LEU A 48 -4.94 10.07 7.82
C LEU A 48 -4.11 9.88 9.09
N ALA A 49 -3.22 8.87 9.10
CA ALA A 49 -2.32 8.62 10.22
C ALA A 49 -1.34 9.78 10.44
N ALA A 50 -0.85 10.41 9.37
CA ALA A 50 0.03 11.56 9.47
C ALA A 50 -0.69 12.79 10.04
N ILE A 51 -1.93 13.06 9.62
CA ILE A 51 -2.75 14.16 10.18
C ILE A 51 -3.06 13.91 11.65
N ASP A 52 -3.46 12.68 12.02
CA ASP A 52 -3.73 12.31 13.41
C ASP A 52 -2.49 12.48 14.29
N ARG A 53 -1.32 12.05 13.79
CA ARG A 53 -0.07 12.05 14.56
C ARG A 53 0.62 13.42 14.63
N TYR A 54 0.65 14.16 13.52
CA TYR A 54 1.45 15.37 13.37
C TYR A 54 0.61 16.65 13.32
N GLY A 55 -0.72 16.52 13.28
CA GLY A 55 -1.62 17.65 13.15
C GLY A 55 -1.76 18.14 11.71
N PRO A 56 -2.14 19.41 11.49
CA PRO A 56 -2.30 19.97 10.15
C PRO A 56 -1.03 19.87 9.31
N LEU A 57 -1.16 19.33 8.10
CA LEU A 57 -0.06 19.19 7.13
C LEU A 57 -0.29 20.11 5.94
N THR A 58 0.79 20.62 5.35
CA THR A 58 0.70 21.29 4.05
C THR A 58 0.46 20.26 2.94
N ILE A 59 -0.02 20.72 1.78
CA ILE A 59 -0.17 19.86 0.59
C ILE A 59 1.17 19.22 0.19
N ASN A 60 2.28 19.96 0.37
CA ASN A 60 3.60 19.45 0.04
C ASN A 60 4.05 18.34 1.00
N ASP A 61 3.78 18.48 2.30
CA ASP A 61 4.06 17.44 3.29
C ASP A 61 3.23 16.18 3.02
N ALA A 62 1.96 16.35 2.62
CA ALA A 62 1.09 15.26 2.24
C ALA A 62 1.59 14.52 0.99
N ALA A 63 2.06 15.24 -0.04
CA ALA A 63 2.58 14.64 -1.27
C ALA A 63 3.85 13.80 -1.05
N ALA A 64 4.70 14.21 -0.09
CA ALA A 64 5.92 13.48 0.25
C ALA A 64 5.66 12.07 0.85
N LEU A 65 4.45 11.80 1.33
CA LEU A 65 4.06 10.49 1.86
C LEU A 65 3.84 9.42 0.77
N GLY A 66 3.97 9.77 -0.50
CA GLY A 66 3.80 8.83 -1.62
C GLY A 66 2.34 8.44 -1.88
N VAL A 67 1.39 9.24 -1.38
CA VAL A 67 -0.03 9.16 -1.76
C VAL A 67 -0.17 9.95 -3.07
N SER A 68 -0.35 9.26 -4.20
CA SER A 68 -0.57 9.84 -5.52
C SER A 68 -1.88 9.34 -6.13
#